data_AF-A0A959JPX4-F1
#
_entry.id   AF-A0A959JPX4-F1
#
_cell.length_a   1.000
_cell.length_b   1.000
_cell.length_c   1.000
_cell.angle_alpha   90.00
_cell.angle_beta   90.00
_cell.angle_gamma   90.00
#
_symmetry.space_group_name_H-M   'P 1'
#
loop_
_entity.id
_entity.type
_entity.pdbx_description
1 polymer ?
#
loop_
_entity_poly.entity_id
_entity_poly.type
_entity_poly.pdbx_seq_one_letter_code
_entity_poly.pdbx_strand_id
1 'polypeptide(L)'
;MRFIYLLLSFVLIFGTIEAQDCFTTFKYYKAITLTPDAAIAAHTIAIPFDSKSLVDGGKLLADGSDLRVVDADCNTLPFFIQDLANRDKNILYVAIPDIDPSGLELQVYYGATTNVSSEIDGTSVFLFFDDFEDGVVDMDTWENVGSYANWEESDGKMRYTGMSGSGGIFLYVTPKVAYTSPVTFDFVAPANNNKFYGICDTGDIERVGFRYQSGAQSNDTMDIYAVLRDTINGGFFPGDFYPFIVVEREVGNIMSIAATISPSKTLIVDRFENHSNGEANYNDLVVANMEFNAIRPFFTSFGASIAVDFVGIRSTPQGFPVITTGQEVQLITSTKELSGINSFECFPNPVTNTIRFNYENPGNITLTITNNLGKQVHNQSDLQSLDISQWPAGWYIVKLKDGEKTISKKIVVNK
;
A
#
# COMPACT_ATOMS: atom_id res chain seq x y z
N MET A 1 14.02 44.00 53.40
CA MET A 1 13.73 42.64 52.90
C MET A 1 13.36 42.77 51.42
N ARG A 2 14.32 42.57 50.51
CA ARG A 2 14.12 42.68 49.05
C ARG A 2 14.06 41.26 48.50
N PHE A 3 12.91 40.87 47.95
CA PHE A 3 12.76 39.60 47.23
C PHE A 3 13.21 39.79 45.78
N ILE A 4 14.20 39.02 45.36
CA ILE A 4 14.60 38.85 43.97
C ILE A 4 13.78 37.68 43.42
N TYR A 5 12.93 37.93 42.43
CA TYR A 5 12.29 36.88 41.65
C TYR A 5 13.24 36.47 40.53
N LEU A 6 13.76 35.24 40.60
CA LEU A 6 14.51 34.60 39.53
C LEU A 6 13.49 34.01 38.54
N LEU A 7 13.36 34.60 37.36
CA LEU A 7 12.53 34.05 36.29
C LEU A 7 13.35 32.96 35.57
N LEU A 8 12.99 31.69 35.78
CA LEU A 8 13.58 30.57 35.06
C LEU A 8 12.78 30.38 33.76
N SER A 9 13.30 30.88 32.65
CA SER A 9 12.73 30.65 31.32
C SER A 9 13.05 29.23 30.86
N PHE A 10 12.02 28.36 30.82
CA PHE A 10 12.07 27.05 30.20
C PHE A 10 12.00 27.24 28.68
N VAL A 11 13.11 27.02 27.97
CA VAL A 11 13.12 26.99 26.52
C VAL A 11 12.63 25.60 26.09
N LEU A 12 11.38 25.52 25.63
CA LEU A 12 10.89 24.34 24.90
C LEU A 12 11.55 24.33 23.52
N ILE A 13 12.54 23.45 23.37
CA ILE A 13 13.09 23.09 22.07
C ILE A 13 12.07 22.15 21.42
N PHE A 14 11.18 22.68 20.59
CA PHE A 14 10.48 21.87 19.61
C PHE A 14 11.50 21.50 18.53
N GLY A 15 12.17 20.37 18.72
CA GLY A 15 12.84 19.71 17.62
C GLY A 15 11.76 19.21 16.68
N THR A 16 11.67 19.77 15.48
CA THR A 16 11.04 19.06 14.37
C THR A 16 11.90 17.83 14.15
N ILE A 17 11.39 16.65 14.50
CA ILE A 17 11.99 15.38 14.09
C ILE A 17 11.83 15.38 12.57
N GLU A 18 12.89 15.74 11.84
CA GLU A 18 12.94 15.37 10.43
C GLU A 18 12.98 13.84 10.40
N ALA A 19 12.06 13.25 9.64
CA ALA A 19 12.03 11.82 9.38
C ALA A 19 13.44 11.35 9.03
N GLN A 20 13.90 10.30 9.72
CA GLN A 20 15.17 9.66 9.41
C GLN A 20 15.12 9.15 7.96
N ASP A 21 16.11 9.50 7.14
CA ASP A 21 16.23 8.96 5.78
C ASP A 21 16.73 7.51 5.86
N CYS A 22 15.80 6.57 5.78
CA CYS A 22 16.07 5.14 5.89
C CYS A 22 16.72 4.57 4.62
N PHE A 23 16.51 5.21 3.47
CA PHE A 23 16.95 4.72 2.16
C PHE A 23 17.52 5.82 1.28
N THR A 24 18.80 6.11 1.50
CA THR A 24 19.55 7.16 0.76
C THR A 24 19.64 6.98 -0.76
N THR A 25 19.36 5.79 -1.28
CA THR A 25 19.35 5.50 -2.73
C THR A 25 17.97 5.66 -3.37
N PHE A 26 16.93 6.00 -2.61
CA PHE A 26 15.57 6.21 -3.09
C PHE A 26 15.30 7.71 -3.25
N LYS A 27 14.44 8.07 -4.20
CA LYS A 27 14.18 9.47 -4.55
C LYS A 27 12.94 10.05 -3.87
N TYR A 28 12.02 9.20 -3.45
CA TYR A 28 10.72 9.63 -2.95
C TYR A 28 10.29 8.77 -1.77
N TYR A 29 9.54 9.35 -0.84
CA TYR A 29 8.74 8.59 0.10
C TYR A 29 7.41 9.27 0.40
N LYS A 30 6.43 8.49 0.88
CA LYS A 30 5.19 8.98 1.50
C LYS A 30 5.11 8.44 2.91
N ALA A 31 4.82 9.31 3.88
CA ALA A 31 4.48 8.88 5.22
C ALA A 31 3.03 8.37 5.26
N ILE A 32 2.79 7.28 5.99
CA ILE A 32 1.47 6.74 6.27
C ILE A 32 1.33 6.64 7.78
N THR A 33 0.37 7.35 8.35
CA THR A 33 0.09 7.31 9.78
C THR A 33 -1.13 6.42 10.02
N LEU A 34 -0.95 5.44 10.89
CA LEU A 34 -2.00 4.55 11.38
C LEU A 34 -2.42 5.03 12.78
N THR A 35 -3.65 5.52 12.89
CA THR A 35 -4.18 6.03 14.17
C THR A 35 -5.30 5.11 14.65
N PRO A 36 -5.01 4.17 15.57
CA PRO A 36 -6.04 3.31 16.12
C PRO A 36 -6.79 3.99 17.28
N ASP A 37 -7.99 3.51 17.58
CA ASP A 37 -8.79 3.93 18.73
C ASP A 37 -8.49 3.14 20.01
N ALA A 38 -7.84 1.98 19.87
CA ALA A 38 -7.32 1.13 20.92
C ALA A 38 -6.00 0.46 20.49
N ALA A 39 -5.37 -0.32 21.37
CA ALA A 39 -4.22 -1.13 20.96
C ALA A 39 -4.66 -2.19 19.94
N ILE A 40 -3.92 -2.38 18.86
CA ILE A 40 -4.19 -3.39 17.83
C ILE A 40 -3.01 -4.36 17.77
N ALA A 41 -3.29 -5.65 17.83
CA ALA A 41 -2.25 -6.68 17.72
C ALA A 41 -1.61 -6.70 16.32
N ALA A 42 -0.40 -7.25 16.20
CA ALA A 42 0.26 -7.45 14.92
C ALA A 42 -0.65 -8.19 13.92
N HIS A 43 -0.81 -7.61 12.73
CA HIS A 43 -1.66 -8.15 11.67
C HIS A 43 -1.30 -7.53 10.31
N THR A 44 -2.03 -7.92 9.27
CA THR A 44 -1.89 -7.35 7.92
C THR A 44 -2.89 -6.24 7.71
N ILE A 45 -2.42 -5.05 7.33
CA ILE A 45 -3.26 -3.92 6.97
C ILE A 45 -3.30 -3.71 5.46
N ALA A 46 -4.47 -3.34 4.93
CA ALA A 46 -4.69 -2.95 3.54
C ALA A 46 -4.68 -1.42 3.43
N ILE A 47 -3.74 -0.86 2.66
CA ILE A 47 -3.58 0.59 2.49
C ILE A 47 -3.83 0.98 1.04
N PRO A 48 -4.77 1.89 0.75
CA PRO A 48 -4.92 2.45 -0.60
C PRO A 48 -3.62 3.10 -1.07
N PHE A 49 -3.13 2.69 -2.24
CA PHE A 49 -1.89 3.17 -2.81
C PHE A 49 -2.04 3.36 -4.32
N ASP A 50 -1.89 4.59 -4.80
CA ASP A 50 -1.93 4.90 -6.23
C ASP A 50 -0.56 4.61 -6.85
N SER A 51 -0.26 3.33 -7.09
CA SER A 51 0.99 2.94 -7.77
C SER A 51 0.95 3.24 -9.25
N LYS A 52 -0.22 3.17 -9.89
CA LYS A 52 -0.33 3.39 -11.34
C LYS A 52 0.10 4.79 -11.75
N SER A 53 -0.33 5.84 -11.04
CA SER A 53 0.15 7.19 -11.33
C SER A 53 1.66 7.35 -11.13
N LEU A 54 2.25 6.60 -10.19
CA LEU A 54 3.69 6.60 -9.95
C LEU A 54 4.45 5.88 -11.07
N VAL A 55 3.93 4.77 -11.58
CA VAL A 55 4.49 4.03 -12.72
C VAL A 55 4.36 4.83 -14.01
N ASP A 56 3.16 5.34 -14.32
CA ASP A 56 2.90 6.17 -15.51
C ASP A 56 3.76 7.46 -15.49
N GLY A 57 4.04 7.99 -14.29
CA GLY A 57 4.95 9.13 -14.07
C GLY A 57 6.44 8.78 -14.07
N GLY A 58 6.82 7.51 -14.22
CA GLY A 58 8.21 7.05 -14.21
C GLY A 58 8.94 7.19 -12.87
N LYS A 59 8.20 7.27 -11.76
CA LYS A 59 8.75 7.36 -10.39
C LYS A 59 8.89 6.01 -9.71
N LEU A 60 8.11 5.02 -10.13
CA LEU A 60 8.09 3.65 -9.62
C LEU A 60 8.23 2.69 -10.81
N LEU A 61 8.98 1.61 -10.65
CA LEU A 61 9.09 0.58 -11.67
C LEU A 61 7.82 -0.28 -11.71
N ALA A 62 7.42 -0.72 -12.91
CA ALA A 62 6.20 -1.51 -13.09
C ALA A 62 6.24 -2.87 -12.37
N ASP A 63 7.44 -3.40 -12.12
CA ASP A 63 7.66 -4.63 -11.35
C ASP A 63 7.70 -4.41 -9.83
N GLY A 64 7.60 -3.15 -9.38
CA GLY A 64 7.64 -2.76 -7.97
C GLY A 64 8.97 -3.05 -7.27
N SER A 65 10.04 -3.39 -8.00
CA SER A 65 11.32 -3.77 -7.42
C SER A 65 11.95 -2.65 -6.58
N ASP A 66 11.61 -1.41 -6.90
CA ASP A 66 12.01 -0.20 -6.20
C ASP A 66 10.95 0.33 -5.22
N LEU A 67 10.09 -0.52 -4.65
CA LEU A 67 9.20 -0.18 -3.53
C LEU A 67 9.78 -0.67 -2.21
N ARG A 68 9.69 0.12 -1.13
CA ARG A 68 10.05 -0.32 0.24
C ARG A 68 9.04 0.22 1.24
N VAL A 69 8.83 -0.53 2.33
CA VAL A 69 8.02 -0.10 3.47
C VAL A 69 8.85 -0.25 4.75
N VAL A 70 8.95 0.82 5.52
CA VAL A 70 9.63 0.82 6.83
C VAL A 70 8.78 1.53 7.87
N ASP A 71 9.05 1.25 9.15
CA ASP A 71 8.56 2.06 10.26
C ASP A 71 9.46 3.31 10.50
N ALA A 72 9.09 4.12 11.49
CA ALA A 72 9.83 5.32 11.88
C ALA A 72 11.28 5.06 12.36
N ASP A 73 11.59 3.83 12.78
CA ASP A 73 12.91 3.40 13.23
C ASP A 73 13.73 2.74 12.10
N CYS A 74 13.24 2.80 10.86
CA CYS A 74 13.82 2.18 9.67
C CYS A 74 13.83 0.65 9.67
N ASN A 75 12.97 0.00 10.46
CA ASN A 75 12.79 -1.45 10.34
C ASN A 75 11.95 -1.75 9.09
N THR A 76 12.44 -2.63 8.23
CA THR A 76 11.73 -3.07 7.03
C THR A 76 10.53 -3.93 7.41
N LEU A 77 9.37 -3.60 6.85
CA LEU A 77 8.14 -4.36 7.04
C LEU A 77 7.82 -5.16 5.77
N PRO A 78 7.41 -6.42 5.91
CA PRO A 78 6.97 -7.20 4.76
C PRO A 78 5.73 -6.59 4.12
N PHE A 79 5.68 -6.58 2.79
CA PHE A 79 4.59 -5.99 2.04
C PHE A 79 4.30 -6.73 0.75
N PHE A 80 3.06 -6.56 0.29
CA PHE A 80 2.57 -7.10 -0.97
C PHE A 80 1.70 -6.09 -1.69
N ILE A 81 1.80 -6.06 -3.02
CA ILE A 81 0.95 -5.23 -3.86
C ILE A 81 0.75 -5.93 -5.20
N GLN A 82 -0.50 -6.12 -5.59
CA GLN A 82 -0.84 -6.77 -6.86
C GLN A 82 -0.85 -5.75 -8.01
N ASP A 83 -0.16 -6.05 -9.12
CA ASP A 83 -0.22 -5.39 -10.43
C ASP A 83 -0.17 -3.86 -10.38
N LEU A 84 1.02 -3.34 -10.08
CA LEU A 84 1.23 -1.93 -9.77
C LEU A 84 0.92 -0.98 -10.94
N ALA A 85 0.97 -1.48 -12.18
CA ALA A 85 0.95 -0.66 -13.40
C ALA A 85 -0.41 -0.63 -14.12
N ASN A 86 -1.20 -1.69 -14.01
CA ASN A 86 -2.40 -1.87 -14.82
C ASN A 86 -3.73 -1.67 -14.06
N ARG A 87 -3.67 -1.35 -12.76
CA ARG A 87 -4.85 -1.08 -11.93
C ARG A 87 -4.93 0.40 -11.55
N ASP A 88 -6.12 1.00 -11.69
CA ASP A 88 -6.33 2.41 -11.33
C ASP A 88 -6.30 2.65 -9.80
N LYS A 89 -6.57 1.60 -9.02
CA LYS A 89 -6.41 1.60 -7.56
C LYS A 89 -5.72 0.32 -7.12
N ASN A 90 -4.63 0.48 -6.38
CA ASN A 90 -3.91 -0.64 -5.78
C ASN A 90 -4.05 -0.60 -4.27
N ILE A 91 -3.89 -1.78 -3.69
CA ILE A 91 -3.82 -1.96 -2.24
C ILE A 91 -2.43 -2.44 -1.91
N LEU A 92 -1.74 -1.66 -1.09
CA LEU A 92 -0.49 -2.04 -0.45
C LEU A 92 -0.84 -2.76 0.85
N TYR A 93 -0.61 -4.06 0.88
CA TYR A 93 -0.74 -4.88 2.06
C TYR A 93 0.57 -4.84 2.84
N VAL A 94 0.51 -4.55 4.14
CA VAL A 94 1.70 -4.46 5.00
C VAL A 94 1.49 -5.29 6.25
N ALA A 95 2.42 -6.17 6.56
CA ALA A 95 2.48 -6.83 7.85
C ALA A 95 3.05 -5.86 8.88
N ILE A 96 2.22 -5.43 9.82
CA ILE A 96 2.56 -4.45 10.86
C ILE A 96 2.77 -5.13 12.22
N PRO A 97 3.64 -4.57 13.08
CA PRO A 97 3.78 -5.02 14.46
C PRO A 97 2.54 -4.66 15.30
N ASP A 98 2.57 -4.99 16.60
CA ASP A 98 1.59 -4.46 17.54
C ASP A 98 1.60 -2.92 17.52
N ILE A 99 0.42 -2.32 17.45
CA ILE A 99 0.23 -0.87 17.44
C ILE A 99 -0.36 -0.44 18.78
N ASP A 100 0.38 0.42 19.48
CA ASP A 100 -0.12 1.11 20.67
C ASP A 100 -1.13 2.21 20.29
N PRO A 101 -1.99 2.67 21.22
CA PRO A 101 -2.94 3.75 20.97
C PRO A 101 -2.31 5.09 20.51
N SER A 102 -0.98 5.25 20.63
CA SER A 102 -0.25 6.39 20.06
C SER A 102 -0.14 6.35 18.54
N GLY A 103 -0.44 5.22 17.91
CA GLY A 103 -0.33 5.01 16.47
C GLY A 103 1.02 4.51 16.00
N LEU A 104 1.10 4.23 14.71
CA LEU A 104 2.30 3.78 14.01
C LEU A 104 2.51 4.66 12.77
N GLU A 105 3.73 5.15 12.58
CA GLU A 105 4.13 5.82 11.34
C GLU A 105 4.92 4.83 10.47
N LEU A 106 4.49 4.73 9.22
CA LEU A 106 5.15 3.99 8.16
C LEU A 106 5.68 4.97 7.11
N GLN A 107 6.72 4.58 6.40
CA GLN A 107 7.24 5.30 5.25
C GLN A 107 7.33 4.35 4.07
N VAL A 108 6.69 4.73 2.96
CA VAL A 108 6.71 3.99 1.70
C VAL A 108 7.66 4.69 0.75
N TYR A 109 8.83 4.10 0.51
CA TYR A 109 9.86 4.64 -0.36
C TYR A 109 9.75 4.08 -1.78
N TYR A 110 10.04 4.92 -2.79
CA TYR A 110 10.11 4.51 -4.18
C TYR A 110 11.09 5.33 -5.04
N GLY A 111 11.37 4.87 -6.25
CA GLY A 111 12.25 5.55 -7.21
C GLY A 111 13.73 5.32 -6.91
N ALA A 112 14.15 4.06 -6.82
CA ALA A 112 15.53 3.71 -6.58
C ALA A 112 16.46 4.28 -7.68
N THR A 113 17.62 4.78 -7.26
CA THR A 113 18.68 5.31 -8.14
C THR A 113 19.64 4.23 -8.64
N THR A 114 19.56 3.05 -8.03
CA THR A 114 20.36 1.86 -8.35
C THR A 114 19.43 0.68 -8.61
N ASN A 115 19.89 -0.32 -9.34
CA ASN A 115 19.15 -1.56 -9.48
C ASN A 115 19.05 -2.27 -8.12
N VAL A 116 17.84 -2.61 -7.72
CA VAL A 116 17.52 -3.30 -6.45
C VAL A 116 16.59 -4.47 -6.76
N SER A 117 16.66 -5.55 -5.98
CA SER A 117 15.71 -6.65 -6.10
C SER A 117 14.36 -6.27 -5.51
N SER A 118 13.30 -6.88 -6.02
CA SER A 118 11.98 -6.79 -5.40
C SER A 118 11.97 -7.40 -3.99
N GLU A 119 11.23 -6.75 -3.10
CA GLU A 119 10.93 -7.21 -1.74
C GLU A 119 9.41 -7.46 -1.57
N ILE A 120 8.66 -7.48 -2.66
CA ILE A 120 7.24 -7.86 -2.68
C ILE A 120 7.16 -9.37 -2.39
N ASP A 121 6.50 -9.74 -1.29
CA ASP A 121 6.33 -11.14 -0.88
C ASP A 121 5.01 -11.32 -0.13
N GLY A 122 3.99 -11.83 -0.81
CA GLY A 122 2.69 -12.12 -0.18
C GLY A 122 2.74 -13.22 0.88
N THR A 123 3.67 -14.18 0.78
CA THR A 123 3.79 -15.28 1.75
C THR A 123 4.21 -14.78 3.13
N SER A 124 5.02 -13.72 3.18
CA SER A 124 5.42 -13.06 4.42
C SER A 124 4.34 -12.13 5.01
N VAL A 125 3.29 -11.83 4.24
CA VAL A 125 2.28 -10.82 4.54
C VAL A 125 0.96 -11.44 4.96
N PHE A 126 0.56 -12.57 4.39
CA PHE A 126 -0.73 -13.20 4.64
C PHE A 126 -0.61 -14.52 5.41
N LEU A 127 -1.69 -14.93 6.07
CA LEU A 127 -1.81 -16.25 6.71
C LEU A 127 -1.89 -17.38 5.67
N PHE A 128 -2.38 -17.06 4.49
CA PHE A 128 -2.39 -17.89 3.28
C PHE A 128 -2.27 -16.96 2.08
N PHE A 129 -1.45 -17.34 1.12
CA PHE A 129 -1.20 -16.54 -0.07
C PHE A 129 -0.99 -17.43 -1.28
N ASP A 130 -1.56 -17.00 -2.41
CA ASP A 130 -1.25 -17.53 -3.72
C ASP A 130 -1.46 -16.43 -4.78
N ASP A 131 -0.47 -16.18 -5.62
CA ASP A 131 -0.54 -15.27 -6.77
C ASP A 131 -0.53 -16.00 -8.11
N PHE A 132 -0.46 -17.34 -8.11
CA PHE A 132 -0.54 -18.17 -9.30
C PHE A 132 0.52 -17.87 -10.37
N GLU A 133 1.68 -17.34 -9.97
CA GLU A 133 2.80 -16.99 -10.86
C GLU A 133 3.81 -18.13 -11.05
N ASP A 134 3.65 -19.27 -10.34
CA ASP A 134 4.55 -20.43 -10.47
C ASP A 134 4.12 -21.42 -11.59
N GLY A 135 2.89 -21.26 -12.10
CA GLY A 135 2.33 -22.03 -13.20
C GLY A 135 1.92 -23.45 -12.83
N VAL A 136 1.81 -23.78 -11.54
CA VAL A 136 1.39 -25.10 -11.07
C VAL A 136 0.44 -24.96 -9.90
N VAL A 137 -0.78 -25.44 -10.11
CA VAL A 137 -1.74 -25.67 -9.04
C VAL A 137 -1.16 -26.60 -7.96
N ASP A 138 -0.93 -26.04 -6.78
CA ASP A 138 -0.51 -26.80 -5.61
C ASP A 138 -1.71 -27.53 -4.98
N MET A 139 -1.81 -28.82 -5.31
CA MET A 139 -2.84 -29.72 -4.79
C MET A 139 -2.66 -30.06 -3.30
N ASP A 140 -1.56 -29.68 -2.65
CA ASP A 140 -1.41 -29.82 -1.20
C ASP A 140 -2.09 -28.67 -0.46
N THR A 141 -2.10 -27.46 -1.03
CA THR A 141 -2.70 -26.26 -0.45
C THR A 141 -4.13 -25.99 -0.93
N TRP A 142 -4.49 -26.44 -2.13
CA TRP A 142 -5.82 -26.26 -2.70
C TRP A 142 -6.56 -27.58 -2.93
N GLU A 143 -7.89 -27.52 -2.97
CA GLU A 143 -8.73 -28.65 -3.37
C GLU A 143 -9.85 -28.25 -4.31
N ASN A 144 -10.20 -29.20 -5.18
CA ASN A 144 -11.34 -29.13 -6.08
C ASN A 144 -12.48 -29.98 -5.52
N VAL A 145 -13.65 -29.38 -5.42
CA VAL A 145 -14.86 -30.07 -4.96
C VAL A 145 -15.74 -30.36 -6.18
N GLY A 146 -15.86 -31.66 -6.48
CA GLY A 146 -16.69 -32.20 -7.56
C GLY A 146 -15.88 -32.80 -8.71
N SER A 147 -16.37 -33.89 -9.30
CA SER A 147 -15.57 -34.74 -10.22
C SER A 147 -15.48 -34.24 -11.68
N TYR A 148 -16.01 -33.05 -11.99
CA TYR A 148 -16.21 -32.57 -13.37
C TYR A 148 -15.86 -31.09 -13.53
N ALA A 149 -14.67 -30.71 -13.11
CA ALA A 149 -14.14 -29.36 -13.29
C ALA A 149 -12.81 -29.38 -14.03
N ASN A 150 -12.57 -28.36 -14.86
CA ASN A 150 -11.22 -28.05 -15.34
C ASN A 150 -10.60 -27.02 -14.41
N TRP A 151 -9.37 -27.26 -13.98
CA TRP A 151 -8.63 -26.37 -13.09
C TRP A 151 -7.17 -26.38 -13.50
N GLU A 152 -6.66 -25.19 -13.81
CA GLU A 152 -5.29 -24.99 -14.28
C GLU A 152 -4.80 -23.62 -13.81
N GLU A 153 -3.49 -23.43 -13.89
CA GLU A 153 -2.87 -22.12 -13.78
C GLU A 153 -2.28 -21.73 -15.12
N SER A 154 -2.63 -20.53 -15.57
CA SER A 154 -2.09 -19.96 -16.80
C SER A 154 -2.14 -18.44 -16.74
N ASP A 155 -1.11 -17.81 -17.29
CA ASP A 155 -0.99 -16.35 -17.39
C ASP A 155 -1.04 -15.62 -16.03
N GLY A 156 -0.42 -16.19 -14.98
CA GLY A 156 -0.41 -15.61 -13.63
C GLY A 156 -1.76 -15.66 -12.93
N LYS A 157 -2.59 -16.66 -13.25
CA LYS A 157 -3.98 -16.78 -12.77
C LYS A 157 -4.38 -18.23 -12.61
N MET A 158 -5.11 -18.51 -11.53
CA MET A 158 -5.90 -19.73 -11.42
C MET A 158 -7.13 -19.63 -12.31
N ARG A 159 -7.34 -20.63 -13.17
CA ARG A 159 -8.52 -20.77 -14.03
C ARG A 159 -9.32 -21.98 -13.61
N TYR A 160 -10.58 -21.74 -13.24
CA TYR A 160 -11.51 -22.79 -12.84
C TYR A 160 -12.75 -22.79 -13.74
N THR A 161 -13.15 -23.96 -14.23
CA THR A 161 -14.35 -24.14 -15.06
C THR A 161 -15.17 -25.32 -14.56
N GLY A 162 -16.35 -25.05 -14.00
CA GLY A 162 -17.36 -26.10 -13.78
C GLY A 162 -17.95 -26.58 -15.11
N MET A 163 -17.89 -27.88 -15.38
CA MET A 163 -18.46 -28.46 -16.61
C MET A 163 -19.98 -28.62 -16.46
N SER A 164 -20.74 -28.20 -17.46
CA SER A 164 -22.19 -28.42 -17.50
C SER A 164 -22.51 -29.88 -17.86
N GLY A 165 -23.48 -30.48 -17.17
CA GLY A 165 -24.07 -31.78 -17.56
C GLY A 165 -23.82 -32.96 -16.62
N SER A 166 -23.02 -32.81 -15.56
CA SER A 166 -22.78 -33.87 -14.58
C SER A 166 -23.56 -33.65 -13.29
N GLY A 167 -24.75 -34.28 -13.20
CA GLY A 167 -25.45 -34.62 -11.96
C GLY A 167 -25.32 -33.68 -10.75
N GLY A 168 -25.96 -32.50 -10.79
CA GLY A 168 -26.49 -31.80 -9.61
C GLY A 168 -25.53 -31.24 -8.55
N ILE A 169 -24.22 -31.47 -8.62
CA ILE A 169 -23.27 -31.03 -7.57
C ILE A 169 -22.83 -29.60 -7.83
N PHE A 170 -22.78 -28.79 -6.76
CA PHE A 170 -22.17 -27.47 -6.79
C PHE A 170 -20.64 -27.62 -6.82
N LEU A 171 -20.01 -27.28 -7.96
CA LEU A 171 -18.59 -27.51 -8.20
C LEU A 171 -17.79 -26.25 -7.85
N TYR A 172 -16.68 -26.34 -7.13
CA TYR A 172 -15.85 -25.18 -6.81
C TYR A 172 -14.40 -25.57 -6.49
N VAL A 173 -13.56 -24.55 -6.34
CA VAL A 173 -12.19 -24.67 -5.84
C VAL A 173 -12.05 -23.82 -4.57
N THR A 174 -11.26 -24.30 -3.63
CA THR A 174 -11.07 -23.65 -2.32
C THR A 174 -9.70 -23.99 -1.72
N PRO A 175 -9.05 -23.07 -0.98
CA PRO A 175 -7.88 -23.42 -0.19
C PRO A 175 -8.23 -24.44 0.88
N LYS A 176 -7.37 -25.42 1.15
CA LYS A 176 -7.55 -26.41 2.24
C LYS A 176 -7.42 -25.81 3.63
N VAL A 177 -6.80 -24.64 3.75
CA VAL A 177 -6.76 -23.88 5.01
C VAL A 177 -8.18 -23.48 5.42
N ALA A 178 -8.44 -23.49 6.72
CA ALA A 178 -9.73 -23.16 7.28
C ALA A 178 -9.55 -22.42 8.60
N TYR A 179 -10.39 -21.41 8.84
CA TYR A 179 -10.23 -20.50 9.96
C TYR A 179 -11.44 -20.51 10.89
N THR A 180 -11.19 -20.67 12.18
CA THR A 180 -12.22 -20.51 13.24
C THR A 180 -12.22 -19.11 13.84
N SER A 181 -11.20 -18.31 13.51
CA SER A 181 -11.06 -16.91 13.91
C SER A 181 -11.49 -15.98 12.78
N PRO A 182 -11.85 -14.71 13.07
CA PRO A 182 -12.18 -13.73 12.05
C PRO A 182 -11.07 -13.56 11.01
N VAL A 183 -11.43 -13.62 9.73
CA VAL A 183 -10.50 -13.47 8.60
C VAL A 183 -11.09 -12.58 7.51
N THR A 184 -10.21 -11.95 6.75
CA THR A 184 -10.53 -11.20 5.54
C THR A 184 -9.90 -11.91 4.34
N PHE A 185 -10.72 -12.16 3.32
CA PHE A 185 -10.29 -12.69 2.03
C PHE A 185 -10.09 -11.56 1.05
N ASP A 186 -8.85 -11.34 0.63
CA ASP A 186 -8.46 -10.41 -0.41
C ASP A 186 -8.18 -11.18 -1.69
N PHE A 187 -8.80 -10.78 -2.79
CA PHE A 187 -8.61 -11.48 -4.06
C PHE A 187 -8.97 -10.58 -5.24
N VAL A 188 -8.57 -11.01 -6.43
CA VAL A 188 -9.09 -10.46 -7.69
C VAL A 188 -9.76 -11.58 -8.46
N ALA A 189 -11.08 -11.47 -8.65
CA ALA A 189 -11.83 -12.42 -9.46
C ALA A 189 -13.04 -11.73 -10.09
N PRO A 190 -13.39 -12.03 -11.36
CA PRO A 190 -14.60 -11.52 -11.96
C PRO A 190 -15.83 -12.25 -11.40
N ALA A 191 -16.84 -11.50 -10.97
CA ALA A 191 -18.16 -12.04 -10.68
C ALA A 191 -19.22 -11.58 -11.70
N ASN A 192 -20.13 -12.49 -12.06
CA ASN A 192 -21.31 -12.29 -12.89
C ASN A 192 -22.30 -13.45 -12.71
N ASN A 193 -23.34 -13.53 -13.54
CA ASN A 193 -24.34 -14.60 -13.49
C ASN A 193 -23.79 -16.03 -13.53
N ASN A 194 -22.62 -16.26 -14.14
CA ASN A 194 -22.02 -17.58 -14.36
C ASN A 194 -20.69 -17.77 -13.61
N LYS A 195 -20.18 -16.75 -12.92
CA LYS A 195 -18.87 -16.78 -12.23
C LYS A 195 -19.04 -16.09 -10.90
N PHE A 196 -18.72 -16.74 -9.80
CA PHE A 196 -18.91 -16.15 -8.49
C PHE A 196 -18.01 -16.80 -7.46
N TYR A 197 -17.99 -16.19 -6.28
CA TYR A 197 -17.16 -16.58 -5.16
C TYR A 197 -17.98 -16.53 -3.89
N GLY A 198 -17.43 -17.05 -2.80
CA GLY A 198 -18.17 -17.11 -1.56
C GLY A 198 -17.39 -17.72 -0.43
N ILE A 199 -18.14 -18.15 0.58
CA ILE A 199 -17.62 -18.74 1.81
C ILE A 199 -18.21 -20.14 1.97
N CYS A 200 -17.38 -21.13 2.25
CA CYS A 200 -17.78 -22.49 2.55
C CYS A 200 -17.18 -22.98 3.87
N ASP A 201 -17.84 -23.96 4.48
CA ASP A 201 -17.32 -24.71 5.63
C ASP A 201 -16.35 -25.84 5.20
N THR A 202 -15.67 -26.45 6.17
CA THR A 202 -14.75 -27.60 5.99
C THR A 202 -15.45 -28.91 5.61
N GLY A 203 -16.69 -29.11 6.02
CA GLY A 203 -17.41 -30.37 5.80
C GLY A 203 -18.14 -30.49 4.47
N ASP A 204 -17.92 -29.55 3.54
CA ASP A 204 -18.70 -29.43 2.30
C ASP A 204 -20.22 -29.31 2.54
N ILE A 205 -20.65 -28.89 3.74
CA ILE A 205 -22.07 -28.85 4.10
C ILE A 205 -22.68 -27.49 3.79
N GLU A 206 -22.11 -26.41 4.32
CA GLU A 206 -22.75 -25.08 4.37
C GLU A 206 -21.94 -24.09 3.49
N ARG A 207 -22.61 -23.39 2.56
CA ARG A 207 -21.97 -22.39 1.67
C ARG A 207 -22.83 -21.18 1.37
N VAL A 208 -22.20 -20.02 1.27
CA VAL A 208 -22.83 -18.76 0.86
C VAL A 208 -22.07 -18.19 -0.33
N GLY A 209 -22.75 -18.02 -1.47
CA GLY A 209 -22.16 -17.47 -2.69
C GLY A 209 -22.66 -16.05 -2.99
N PHE A 210 -21.79 -15.21 -3.53
CA PHE A 210 -22.05 -13.82 -3.89
C PHE A 210 -21.79 -13.58 -5.39
N ARG A 211 -22.73 -12.96 -6.10
CA ARG A 211 -22.58 -12.65 -7.53
C ARG A 211 -22.98 -11.22 -7.83
N TYR A 212 -22.48 -10.69 -8.95
CA TYR A 212 -23.10 -9.53 -9.58
C TYR A 212 -24.21 -9.98 -10.53
N GLN A 213 -25.41 -9.44 -10.37
CA GLN A 213 -26.55 -9.71 -11.25
C GLN A 213 -26.76 -8.59 -12.27
N SER A 214 -26.42 -8.85 -13.54
CA SER A 214 -26.70 -7.91 -14.64
C SER A 214 -28.05 -8.22 -15.31
N GLY A 215 -28.99 -7.26 -15.35
CA GLY A 215 -30.29 -7.39 -16.02
C GLY A 215 -31.06 -6.06 -16.16
N ALA A 216 -32.08 -6.02 -17.02
CA ALA A 216 -32.83 -4.80 -17.38
C ALA A 216 -33.60 -4.10 -16.24
N GLN A 217 -33.62 -4.69 -15.03
CA GLN A 217 -34.25 -4.13 -13.82
C GLN A 217 -33.34 -4.14 -12.58
N SER A 218 -32.06 -4.50 -12.71
CA SER A 218 -31.13 -4.53 -11.56
C SER A 218 -30.00 -3.52 -11.75
N ASN A 219 -29.62 -2.87 -10.65
CA ASN A 219 -28.37 -2.13 -10.58
C ASN A 219 -27.21 -3.14 -10.64
N ASP A 220 -26.03 -2.74 -11.13
CA ASP A 220 -24.84 -3.60 -11.21
C ASP A 220 -24.18 -3.75 -9.83
N THR A 221 -24.95 -4.26 -8.86
CA THR A 221 -24.58 -4.40 -7.44
C THR A 221 -24.32 -5.87 -7.09
N MET A 222 -23.52 -6.09 -6.04
CA MET A 222 -23.26 -7.41 -5.48
C MET A 222 -24.48 -7.94 -4.71
N ASP A 223 -24.92 -9.15 -5.06
CA ASP A 223 -26.04 -9.82 -4.40
C ASP A 223 -25.59 -11.15 -3.81
N ILE A 224 -26.25 -11.57 -2.73
CA ILE A 224 -26.17 -12.97 -2.30
C ILE A 224 -26.89 -13.81 -3.35
N TYR A 225 -26.16 -14.76 -3.93
CA TYR A 225 -26.70 -15.60 -4.99
C TYR A 225 -27.27 -16.92 -4.50
N ALA A 226 -26.59 -17.55 -3.53
CA ALA A 226 -26.96 -18.89 -3.11
C ALA A 226 -26.63 -19.12 -1.64
N VAL A 227 -27.56 -19.80 -0.96
CA VAL A 227 -27.35 -20.39 0.36
C VAL A 227 -27.53 -21.90 0.20
N LEU A 228 -26.44 -22.64 0.36
CA LEU A 228 -26.37 -24.05 0.03
C LEU A 228 -26.14 -24.88 1.28
N ARG A 229 -26.92 -25.95 1.41
CA ARG A 229 -26.65 -27.09 2.27
C ARG A 229 -26.48 -28.34 1.41
N ASP A 230 -25.50 -29.20 1.72
CA ASP A 230 -25.18 -30.41 0.93
C ASP A 230 -26.36 -31.37 0.72
N THR A 231 -27.39 -31.29 1.55
CA THR A 231 -28.64 -32.03 1.34
C THR A 231 -29.49 -31.52 0.16
N ILE A 232 -29.12 -30.40 -0.47
CA ILE A 232 -29.84 -29.74 -1.56
C ILE A 232 -28.90 -29.59 -2.77
N ASN A 233 -28.95 -30.55 -3.70
CA ASN A 233 -28.31 -30.40 -5.01
C ASN A 233 -28.84 -29.14 -5.72
N GLY A 234 -27.93 -28.22 -6.07
CA GLY A 234 -28.26 -26.98 -6.79
C GLY A 234 -28.63 -25.77 -5.93
N GLY A 235 -28.63 -25.89 -4.60
CA GLY A 235 -28.87 -24.78 -3.67
C GLY A 235 -30.30 -24.27 -3.65
N PHE A 236 -30.65 -23.60 -2.57
CA PHE A 236 -31.84 -22.76 -2.55
C PHE A 236 -31.42 -21.38 -3.08
N PHE A 237 -31.99 -20.97 -4.21
CA PHE A 237 -31.96 -19.59 -4.68
C PHE A 237 -33.08 -18.86 -3.94
N PRO A 238 -32.81 -18.16 -2.83
CA PRO A 238 -33.86 -17.48 -2.13
C PRO A 238 -34.16 -16.22 -2.94
N GLY A 239 -35.16 -16.26 -3.82
CA GLY A 239 -35.64 -15.07 -4.54
C GLY A 239 -36.10 -13.93 -3.61
N ASP A 240 -36.24 -14.22 -2.30
CA ASP A 240 -36.74 -13.33 -1.27
C ASP A 240 -35.67 -12.89 -0.23
N PHE A 241 -34.39 -13.30 -0.36
CA PHE A 241 -33.34 -12.78 0.53
C PHE A 241 -32.89 -11.40 0.05
N TYR A 242 -33.48 -10.37 0.62
CA TYR A 242 -32.96 -9.00 0.57
C TYR A 242 -32.09 -8.76 1.78
N PRO A 243 -30.76 -8.92 1.63
CA PRO A 243 -29.90 -7.80 1.99
C PRO A 243 -28.97 -7.50 0.82
N PHE A 244 -29.24 -6.40 0.12
CA PHE A 244 -28.29 -5.87 -0.87
C PHE A 244 -26.99 -5.52 -0.16
N ILE A 245 -25.90 -6.17 -0.56
CA ILE A 245 -24.58 -5.59 -0.37
C ILE A 245 -24.37 -4.64 -1.54
N VAL A 246 -24.75 -3.38 -1.35
CA VAL A 246 -24.55 -2.36 -2.40
C VAL A 246 -23.08 -2.03 -2.48
N VAL A 247 -22.40 -2.67 -3.42
CA VAL A 247 -21.05 -2.38 -3.87
C VAL A 247 -21.06 -2.48 -5.39
N GLU A 248 -20.55 -1.47 -6.08
CA GLU A 248 -20.49 -1.43 -7.54
C GLU A 248 -19.61 -2.54 -8.11
N ARG A 249 -20.00 -3.03 -9.30
CA ARG A 249 -19.22 -4.01 -10.05
C ARG A 249 -18.08 -3.36 -10.79
N GLU A 250 -16.87 -3.83 -10.52
CA GLU A 250 -15.75 -3.65 -11.43
C GLU A 250 -14.97 -4.94 -11.63
N VAL A 251 -14.70 -5.27 -12.89
CA VAL A 251 -13.97 -6.48 -13.27
C VAL A 251 -12.47 -6.23 -13.19
N GLY A 252 -11.74 -7.12 -12.52
CA GLY A 252 -10.27 -7.10 -12.49
C GLY A 252 -9.66 -6.35 -11.31
N ASN A 253 -10.48 -5.95 -10.34
CA ASN A 253 -10.05 -5.19 -9.17
C ASN A 253 -10.12 -6.01 -7.87
N ILE A 254 -9.50 -5.46 -6.83
CA ILE A 254 -9.33 -6.11 -5.54
C ILE A 254 -10.64 -6.06 -4.76
N MET A 255 -11.10 -7.23 -4.35
CA MET A 255 -12.25 -7.45 -3.49
C MET A 255 -11.78 -7.90 -2.11
N SER A 256 -12.42 -7.41 -1.06
CA SER A 256 -12.23 -7.92 0.31
C SER A 256 -13.54 -8.39 0.92
N ILE A 257 -13.53 -9.57 1.53
CA ILE A 257 -14.66 -10.10 2.30
C ILE A 257 -14.18 -10.45 3.71
N ALA A 258 -14.63 -9.70 4.71
CA ALA A 258 -14.38 -10.02 6.11
C ALA A 258 -15.50 -10.89 6.67
N ALA A 259 -15.13 -11.98 7.31
CA ALA A 259 -16.06 -12.96 7.84
C ALA A 259 -15.67 -13.45 9.23
N THR A 260 -16.70 -13.72 10.02
CA THR A 260 -16.63 -14.20 11.40
C THR A 260 -17.62 -15.33 11.61
N ILE A 261 -17.27 -16.30 12.46
CA ILE A 261 -18.22 -17.30 12.96
C ILE A 261 -18.59 -16.91 14.40
N SER A 262 -19.88 -16.74 14.64
CA SER A 262 -20.39 -16.46 15.99
C SER A 262 -20.20 -17.68 16.92
N PRO A 263 -20.29 -17.50 18.26
CA PRO A 263 -20.27 -18.64 19.19
C PRO A 263 -21.37 -19.68 18.93
N SER A 264 -22.47 -19.29 18.26
CA SER A 264 -23.55 -20.18 17.84
C SER A 264 -23.32 -20.80 16.46
N LYS A 265 -22.09 -20.76 15.93
CA LYS A 265 -21.71 -21.27 14.60
C LYS A 265 -22.39 -20.58 13.42
N THR A 266 -22.88 -19.36 13.61
CA THR A 266 -23.53 -18.60 12.54
C THR A 266 -22.48 -17.81 11.79
N LEU A 267 -22.48 -17.89 10.45
CA LEU A 267 -21.63 -17.06 9.61
C LEU A 267 -22.14 -15.61 9.64
N ILE A 268 -21.21 -14.69 9.88
CA ILE A 268 -21.40 -13.26 9.79
C ILE A 268 -20.40 -12.74 8.77
N VAL A 269 -20.88 -12.00 7.77
CA VAL A 269 -20.02 -11.23 6.86
C VAL A 269 -20.06 -9.79 7.32
N ASP A 270 -18.96 -9.36 7.95
CA ASP A 270 -18.86 -8.08 8.65
C ASP A 270 -18.54 -6.93 7.68
N ARG A 271 -17.86 -7.25 6.58
CA ARG A 271 -17.45 -6.26 5.58
C ARG A 271 -17.35 -6.87 4.19
N PHE A 272 -17.82 -6.11 3.21
CA PHE A 272 -17.59 -6.38 1.80
C PHE A 272 -17.10 -5.10 1.13
N GLU A 273 -15.93 -5.15 0.50
CA GLU A 273 -15.30 -3.97 -0.08
C GLU A 273 -14.86 -4.24 -1.52
N ASN A 274 -15.19 -3.29 -2.41
CA ASN A 274 -14.57 -3.16 -3.71
C ASN A 274 -13.64 -1.94 -3.66
N HIS A 275 -12.35 -2.21 -3.67
CA HIS A 275 -11.32 -1.18 -3.53
C HIS A 275 -11.31 -0.20 -4.71
N SER A 276 -11.87 -0.57 -5.86
CA SER A 276 -11.99 0.28 -7.06
C SER A 276 -12.65 1.62 -6.88
N ASN A 277 -13.71 1.69 -6.08
CA ASN A 277 -14.50 2.92 -5.92
C ASN A 277 -14.40 3.46 -4.49
N GLY A 278 -13.61 2.79 -3.63
CA GLY A 278 -13.59 3.06 -2.20
C GLY A 278 -14.93 2.71 -1.55
N GLU A 279 -15.69 1.80 -2.17
CA GLU A 279 -16.99 1.38 -1.69
C GLU A 279 -16.83 0.17 -0.79
N ALA A 280 -17.31 0.32 0.44
CA ALA A 280 -17.38 -0.75 1.41
C ALA A 280 -18.76 -0.75 2.05
N ASN A 281 -19.33 -1.94 2.17
CA ASN A 281 -20.47 -2.20 3.02
C ASN A 281 -19.95 -2.68 4.38
N TYR A 282 -20.38 -1.98 5.44
CA TYR A 282 -20.01 -2.25 6.82
C TYR A 282 -21.19 -2.78 7.66
N ASN A 283 -22.31 -3.12 7.01
CA ASN A 283 -23.44 -3.73 7.71
C ASN A 283 -23.22 -5.24 7.76
N ASP A 284 -23.32 -5.79 8.97
CA ASP A 284 -23.24 -7.23 9.17
C ASP A 284 -24.35 -7.94 8.39
N LEU A 285 -23.93 -8.85 7.52
CA LEU A 285 -24.80 -9.86 6.93
C LEU A 285 -24.73 -11.11 7.81
N VAL A 286 -25.81 -11.38 8.55
CA VAL A 286 -25.95 -12.59 9.35
C VAL A 286 -26.66 -13.67 8.53
N VAL A 287 -25.96 -14.76 8.24
CA VAL A 287 -26.54 -15.88 7.48
C VAL A 287 -27.14 -16.91 8.44
N ALA A 288 -28.40 -16.69 8.78
CA ALA A 288 -29.14 -17.56 9.70
C ALA A 288 -29.45 -18.94 9.07
N ASN A 289 -29.72 -19.92 9.93
CA ASN A 289 -30.00 -21.29 9.52
C ASN A 289 -28.86 -21.88 8.67
N MET A 290 -27.62 -21.73 9.11
CA MET A 290 -26.44 -22.46 8.65
C MET A 290 -25.51 -22.64 9.84
N GLU A 291 -24.75 -23.74 9.88
CA GLU A 291 -23.76 -23.99 10.93
C GLU A 291 -22.36 -24.11 10.34
N PHE A 292 -21.56 -23.05 10.46
CA PHE A 292 -20.17 -23.04 10.03
C PHE A 292 -19.24 -23.48 11.16
N ASN A 293 -18.35 -24.43 10.88
CA ASN A 293 -17.29 -24.83 11.81
C ASN A 293 -16.00 -24.06 11.54
N ALA A 294 -15.73 -23.72 10.28
CA ALA A 294 -14.63 -22.88 9.86
C ALA A 294 -14.97 -22.11 8.58
N ILE A 295 -14.20 -21.05 8.31
CA ILE A 295 -14.37 -20.15 7.17
C ILE A 295 -13.31 -20.47 6.13
N ARG A 296 -13.74 -20.68 4.88
CA ARG A 296 -12.89 -20.88 3.71
C ARG A 296 -13.47 -20.10 2.53
N PRO A 297 -12.66 -19.38 1.74
CA PRO A 297 -13.15 -18.82 0.50
C PRO A 297 -13.32 -19.93 -0.55
N PHE A 298 -14.27 -19.75 -1.47
CA PHE A 298 -14.35 -20.60 -2.66
C PHE A 298 -14.58 -19.76 -3.91
N PHE A 299 -14.18 -20.33 -5.05
CA PHE A 299 -14.41 -19.79 -6.38
C PHE A 299 -15.10 -20.83 -7.25
N THR A 300 -16.05 -20.38 -8.07
CA THR A 300 -16.83 -21.28 -8.91
C THR A 300 -17.26 -20.62 -10.20
N SER A 301 -17.62 -21.46 -11.16
CA SER A 301 -18.24 -21.02 -12.39
C SER A 301 -19.12 -22.10 -13.04
N PHE A 302 -20.08 -21.64 -13.84
CA PHE A 302 -20.97 -22.47 -14.64
C PHE A 302 -20.74 -22.23 -16.13
N GLY A 303 -20.09 -23.19 -16.81
CA GLY A 303 -19.94 -23.18 -18.26
C GLY A 303 -18.92 -22.19 -18.85
N ALA A 304 -18.33 -21.30 -18.05
CA ALA A 304 -17.24 -20.39 -18.46
C ALA A 304 -16.19 -20.27 -17.36
N SER A 305 -14.90 -20.13 -17.68
CA SER A 305 -13.84 -20.12 -16.65
C SER A 305 -13.87 -18.85 -15.78
N ILE A 306 -13.84 -18.99 -14.46
CA ILE A 306 -13.43 -17.91 -13.56
C ILE A 306 -11.90 -17.85 -13.51
N ALA A 307 -11.34 -16.65 -13.55
CA ALA A 307 -9.91 -16.41 -13.46
C ALA A 307 -9.65 -15.64 -12.16
N VAL A 308 -8.77 -16.14 -11.31
CA VAL A 308 -8.41 -15.51 -10.04
C VAL A 308 -6.94 -15.11 -10.13
N ASP A 309 -6.64 -13.83 -9.94
CA ASP A 309 -5.26 -13.32 -10.10
C ASP A 309 -4.43 -13.52 -8.83
N PHE A 310 -5.04 -13.37 -7.65
CA PHE A 310 -4.40 -13.71 -6.38
C PHE A 310 -5.45 -14.00 -5.31
N VAL A 311 -5.02 -14.68 -4.25
CA VAL A 311 -5.78 -14.86 -3.01
C VAL A 311 -4.84 -14.63 -1.82
N GLY A 312 -5.15 -13.63 -1.01
CA GLY A 312 -4.54 -13.38 0.29
C GLY A 312 -5.56 -13.54 1.40
N ILE A 313 -5.22 -14.27 2.46
CA ILE A 313 -6.05 -14.40 3.66
C ILE A 313 -5.33 -13.79 4.83
N ARG A 314 -5.94 -12.81 5.48
CA ARG A 314 -5.40 -12.15 6.68
C ARG A 314 -6.39 -12.21 7.83
N SER A 315 -5.90 -12.08 9.06
CA SER A 315 -6.76 -11.92 10.22
C SER A 315 -7.56 -10.63 10.13
N THR A 316 -8.82 -10.66 10.55
CA THR A 316 -9.63 -9.45 10.73
C THR A 316 -9.42 -8.91 12.14
N PRO A 317 -8.79 -7.72 12.33
CA PRO A 317 -8.55 -7.15 13.65
C PRO A 317 -9.86 -6.68 14.30
N GLN A 318 -9.88 -6.62 15.64
CA GLN A 318 -10.93 -5.92 16.37
C GLN A 318 -10.61 -4.42 16.36
N GLY A 319 -11.12 -3.72 15.35
CA GLY A 319 -10.86 -2.30 15.12
C GLY A 319 -9.92 -2.07 13.94
N PHE A 320 -10.13 -0.96 13.24
CA PHE A 320 -9.31 -0.54 12.11
C PHE A 320 -8.69 0.81 12.42
N PRO A 321 -7.36 0.97 12.26
CA PRO A 321 -6.77 2.29 12.40
C PRO A 321 -7.25 3.19 11.27
N VAL A 322 -7.43 4.48 11.58
CA VAL A 322 -7.58 5.49 10.54
C VAL A 322 -6.25 5.61 9.80
N ILE A 323 -6.28 5.39 8.50
CA ILE A 323 -5.10 5.50 7.63
C ILE A 323 -5.05 6.91 7.06
N THR A 324 -3.98 7.64 7.36
CA THR A 324 -3.72 8.96 6.74
C THR A 324 -2.45 8.87 5.91
N THR A 325 -2.55 9.24 4.63
CA THR A 325 -1.39 9.31 3.73
C THR A 325 -0.90 10.75 3.64
N GLY A 326 0.37 10.97 3.94
CA GLY A 326 1.06 12.24 3.81
C GLY A 326 1.35 12.61 2.36
N GLN A 327 1.88 13.81 2.16
CA GLN A 327 2.36 14.25 0.86
C GLN A 327 3.62 13.48 0.44
N GLU A 328 3.83 13.33 -0.86
CA GLU A 328 5.10 12.83 -1.39
C GLU A 328 6.23 13.79 -1.00
N VAL A 329 7.28 13.25 -0.41
CA VAL A 329 8.52 13.95 -0.11
C VAL A 329 9.58 13.47 -1.09
N GLN A 330 10.21 14.42 -1.77
CA GLN A 330 11.36 14.14 -2.62
C GLN A 330 12.64 14.17 -1.78
N LEU A 331 13.36 13.04 -1.75
CA LEU A 331 14.68 12.92 -1.17
C LEU A 331 15.68 13.55 -2.15
N ILE A 332 16.22 14.71 -1.78
CA ILE A 332 17.11 15.46 -2.64
C ILE A 332 18.53 14.88 -2.51
N THR A 333 18.89 13.94 -3.39
CA THR A 333 20.29 13.58 -3.61
C THR A 333 20.98 14.70 -4.41
N SER A 334 21.42 15.76 -3.71
CA SER A 334 22.14 16.94 -4.23
C SER A 334 21.32 17.96 -5.05
N THR A 335 21.78 19.21 -4.98
CA THR A 335 21.11 20.47 -5.37
C THR A 335 20.48 20.44 -6.75
N LYS A 336 19.16 20.71 -6.78
CA LYS A 336 18.39 21.07 -7.97
C LYS A 336 19.12 22.21 -8.72
N GLU A 337 19.59 21.95 -9.94
CA GLU A 337 19.88 23.03 -10.89
C GLU A 337 18.58 23.81 -11.11
N LEU A 338 18.68 25.12 -10.93
CA LEU A 338 17.54 26.01 -10.77
C LEU A 338 17.10 26.48 -12.15
N SER A 339 15.93 26.04 -12.62
CA SER A 339 15.30 26.64 -13.80
C SER A 339 15.03 28.12 -13.51
N GLY A 340 15.73 29.02 -14.21
CA GLY A 340 15.60 30.47 -14.05
C GLY A 340 16.85 31.21 -13.53
N ILE A 341 17.95 30.52 -13.19
CA ILE A 341 19.29 31.14 -13.08
C ILE A 341 20.20 30.40 -14.05
N ASN A 342 20.29 30.89 -15.29
CA ASN A 342 21.07 30.21 -16.34
C ASN A 342 22.59 30.25 -16.09
N SER A 343 23.06 31.06 -15.13
CA SER A 343 24.46 31.09 -14.73
C SER A 343 24.61 31.54 -13.28
N PHE A 344 25.01 30.64 -12.38
CA PHE A 344 25.68 31.01 -11.13
C PHE A 344 27.15 30.59 -11.26
N GLU A 345 28.08 31.52 -11.30
CA GLU A 345 29.51 31.22 -11.45
C GLU A 345 30.30 31.84 -10.31
N CYS A 346 31.31 31.09 -9.84
CA CYS A 346 32.27 31.57 -8.86
C CYS A 346 33.65 31.54 -9.51
N PHE A 347 34.26 32.72 -9.72
CA PHE A 347 35.55 32.81 -10.40
C PHE A 347 36.47 33.87 -9.77
N PRO A 348 37.81 33.68 -9.83
CA PRO A 348 38.48 32.47 -10.32
C PRO A 348 38.24 31.27 -9.38
N ASN A 349 38.41 30.06 -9.89
CA ASN A 349 38.40 28.84 -9.07
C ASN A 349 39.43 27.86 -9.66
N PRO A 350 40.57 27.60 -8.99
CA PRO A 350 40.94 28.03 -7.64
C PRO A 350 41.15 29.55 -7.47
N VAL A 351 40.99 30.05 -6.24
CA VAL A 351 41.09 31.48 -5.88
C VAL A 351 42.14 31.72 -4.79
N THR A 352 42.84 32.85 -4.85
CA THR A 352 43.86 33.25 -3.85
C THR A 352 43.44 34.47 -3.03
N ASN A 353 42.95 35.53 -3.67
CA ASN A 353 42.66 36.81 -3.00
C ASN A 353 41.17 37.16 -3.02
N THR A 354 40.60 37.33 -4.20
CA THR A 354 39.22 37.82 -4.34
C THR A 354 38.44 36.86 -5.23
N ILE A 355 37.27 36.44 -4.75
CA ILE A 355 36.32 35.67 -5.54
C ILE A 355 35.18 36.58 -6.01
N ARG A 356 34.74 36.36 -7.25
CA ARG A 356 33.59 37.01 -7.86
C ARG A 356 32.47 36.01 -8.03
N PHE A 357 31.24 36.47 -7.82
CA PHE A 357 30.02 35.71 -7.96
C PHE A 357 29.21 36.34 -9.09
N ASN A 358 29.01 35.62 -10.18
CA ASN A 358 28.14 36.06 -11.26
C ASN A 358 26.82 35.29 -11.18
N TYR A 359 25.72 36.01 -11.04
CA TYR A 359 24.36 35.46 -11.05
C TYR A 359 23.38 36.52 -11.55
N GLU A 360 22.36 36.10 -12.29
CA GLU A 360 21.22 36.96 -12.60
C GLU A 360 20.45 37.25 -11.31
N ASN A 361 20.11 38.52 -11.06
CA ASN A 361 19.48 38.95 -9.80
C ASN A 361 17.97 39.21 -9.96
N PRO A 362 17.09 38.21 -9.77
CA PRO A 362 15.65 38.41 -9.80
C PRO A 362 15.02 38.93 -8.50
N GLY A 363 15.74 39.08 -7.38
CA GLY A 363 15.12 39.40 -6.09
C GLY A 363 16.06 39.43 -4.88
N ASN A 364 15.54 39.07 -3.69
CA ASN A 364 16.27 39.12 -2.42
C ASN A 364 17.17 37.87 -2.26
N ILE A 365 18.37 37.93 -2.84
CA ILE A 365 19.31 36.80 -2.80
C ILE A 365 20.26 36.92 -1.60
N THR A 366 20.41 35.82 -0.87
CA THR A 366 21.40 35.66 0.21
C THR A 366 22.49 34.67 -0.19
N LEU A 367 23.75 35.08 -0.06
CA LEU A 367 24.93 34.26 -0.30
C LEU A 367 25.55 33.85 1.02
N THR A 368 25.62 32.54 1.29
CA THR A 368 26.25 31.95 2.48
C THR A 368 27.45 31.11 2.09
N ILE A 369 28.58 31.27 2.79
CA ILE A 369 29.78 30.46 2.55
C ILE A 369 30.11 29.65 3.80
N THR A 370 30.35 28.35 3.63
CA THR A 370 30.75 27.44 4.70
C THR A 370 32.12 26.82 4.40
N ASN A 371 32.92 26.57 5.43
CA ASN A 371 34.17 25.82 5.31
C ASN A 371 33.91 24.29 5.18
N ASN A 372 34.99 23.52 5.06
CA ASN A 372 34.97 22.05 5.00
C ASN A 372 34.43 21.33 6.25
N LEU A 373 34.25 22.04 7.37
CA LEU A 373 33.63 21.53 8.60
C LEU A 373 32.14 21.91 8.70
N GLY A 374 31.56 22.52 7.65
CA GLY A 374 30.18 23.03 7.64
C GLY A 374 29.98 24.33 8.43
N LYS A 375 31.03 24.91 9.02
CA LYS A 375 30.92 26.19 9.75
C LYS A 375 30.74 27.34 8.76
N GLN A 376 29.72 28.17 8.98
CA GLN A 376 29.50 29.41 8.25
C GLN A 376 30.67 30.38 8.48
N VAL A 377 31.30 30.83 7.40
CA VAL A 377 32.39 31.82 7.39
C VAL A 377 31.97 33.15 6.79
N HIS A 378 30.90 33.17 6.00
CA HIS A 378 30.35 34.40 5.43
C HIS A 378 28.84 34.25 5.19
N ASN A 379 28.09 35.35 5.34
CA ASN A 379 26.68 35.42 4.99
C ASN A 379 26.32 36.88 4.67
N GLN A 380 25.89 37.15 3.43
CA GLN A 380 25.54 38.49 2.98
C GLN A 380 24.54 38.44 1.81
N SER A 381 23.60 39.39 1.79
CA SER A 381 22.71 39.60 0.64
C SER A 381 23.35 40.44 -0.46
N ASP A 382 22.99 40.16 -1.71
CA ASP A 382 23.46 40.91 -2.90
C ASP A 382 24.99 41.03 -3.05
N LEU A 383 25.72 39.95 -2.77
CA LEU A 383 27.19 39.92 -2.81
C LEU A 383 27.74 39.47 -4.17
N GLN A 384 28.39 40.37 -4.90
CA GLN A 384 29.00 40.11 -6.21
C GLN A 384 30.52 39.80 -6.14
N SER A 385 31.19 40.16 -5.04
CA SER A 385 32.62 39.87 -4.85
C SER A 385 33.02 39.87 -3.38
N LEU A 386 34.00 39.04 -3.00
CA LEU A 386 34.49 38.92 -1.63
C LEU A 386 36.01 38.77 -1.59
N ASP A 387 36.67 39.51 -0.70
CA ASP A 387 38.07 39.29 -0.33
C ASP A 387 38.17 38.13 0.66
N ILE A 388 38.94 37.12 0.29
CA ILE A 388 39.18 35.88 1.02
C ILE A 388 40.68 35.65 1.28
N SER A 389 41.53 36.67 1.08
CA SER A 389 42.98 36.58 1.26
C SER A 389 43.41 36.05 2.64
N GLN A 390 42.59 36.28 3.67
CA GLN A 390 42.85 35.81 5.03
C GLN A 390 42.33 34.39 5.31
N TRP A 391 41.61 33.78 4.37
CA TRP A 391 41.00 32.47 4.59
C TRP A 391 42.07 31.36 4.54
N PRO A 392 41.95 30.31 5.37
CA PRO A 392 42.78 29.13 5.24
C PRO A 392 42.68 28.47 3.85
N ALA A 393 43.77 27.83 3.41
CA ALA A 393 43.72 27.01 2.20
C ALA A 393 42.78 25.81 2.45
N GLY A 394 41.99 25.46 1.44
CA GLY A 394 40.97 24.42 1.57
C GLY A 394 39.81 24.63 0.61
N TRP A 395 38.81 23.77 0.70
CA TRP A 395 37.58 23.92 -0.08
C TRP A 395 36.45 24.50 0.78
N TYR A 396 35.62 25.30 0.14
CA TYR A 396 34.46 25.97 0.73
C TYR A 396 33.22 25.72 -0.15
N ILE A 397 32.04 25.78 0.43
CA ILE A 397 30.76 25.71 -0.29
C ILE A 397 30.13 27.10 -0.25
N VAL A 398 29.85 27.65 -1.42
CA VAL A 398 29.08 28.88 -1.61
C VAL A 398 27.65 28.50 -1.93
N LYS A 399 26.70 28.90 -1.09
CA LYS A 399 25.27 28.69 -1.26
C LYS A 399 24.61 30.02 -1.63
N LEU A 400 23.86 30.04 -2.72
CA LEU A 400 23.03 31.15 -3.16
C LEU A 400 21.56 30.79 -2.90
N LYS A 401 20.85 31.54 -2.06
CA LYS A 401 19.46 31.28 -1.69
C LYS A 401 18.56 32.44 -2.09
N ASP A 402 17.45 32.15 -2.75
CA ASP A 402 16.35 33.09 -3.03
C ASP A 402 15.08 32.53 -2.39
N GLY A 403 14.71 33.07 -1.21
CA GLY A 403 13.48 32.77 -0.44
C GLY A 403 13.19 31.29 -0.15
N GLU A 404 12.94 30.52 -1.20
CA GLU A 404 12.54 29.12 -1.26
C GLU A 404 13.60 28.20 -1.88
N LYS A 405 14.50 28.69 -2.75
CA LYS A 405 15.41 27.84 -3.55
C LYS A 405 16.88 28.11 -3.23
N THR A 406 17.74 27.08 -3.32
CA THR A 406 19.19 27.17 -3.05
C THR A 406 20.03 26.51 -4.14
N ILE A 407 21.04 27.22 -4.66
CA ILE A 407 22.12 26.68 -5.52
C ILE A 407 23.41 26.63 -4.71
N SER A 408 24.26 25.61 -4.90
CA SER A 408 25.58 25.54 -4.25
C SER A 408 26.71 25.35 -5.26
N LYS A 409 27.85 26.03 -5.04
CA LYS A 409 29.11 25.80 -5.77
C LYS A 409 30.28 25.60 -4.82
N LYS A 410 31.18 24.67 -5.17
CA LYS A 410 32.43 24.44 -4.47
C LYS A 410 33.51 25.37 -5.01
N ILE A 411 34.22 26.04 -4.10
CA ILE A 411 35.39 26.87 -4.43
C ILE A 411 36.62 26.31 -3.71
N VAL A 412 37.79 26.44 -4.33
CA VAL A 412 39.08 26.01 -3.77
C VAL A 412 39.93 27.24 -3.52
N VAL A 413 40.30 27.46 -2.25
CA VAL A 413 41.21 28.53 -1.84
C VAL A 413 42.64 27.97 -1.85
N ASN A 414 43.46 28.54 -2.73
CA ASN A 414 44.90 28.26 -2.80
C ASN A 414 45.67 29.42 -2.16
N LYS A 415 46.85 29.09 -1.64
CA LYS A 415 47.82 30.09 -1.15
C LYS A 415 49.09 30.03 -1.97
#